data_AF-A0A2M7GQY7-F1
#
_entry.id   AF-A0A2M7GQY7-F1
#
_cell.length_a   1.000
_cell.length_b   1.000
_cell.length_c   1.000
_cell.angle_alpha   90.00
_cell.angle_beta   90.00
_cell.angle_gamma   90.00
#
_symmetry.space_group_name_H-M   'P 1'
#
loop_
_entity.id
_entity.type
_entity.pdbx_description
1 polymer ?
#
loop_
_entity_poly.entity_id
_entity_poly.type
_entity_poly.pdbx_seq_one_letter_code
_entity_poly.pdbx_strand_id
1 'polypeptide(L)' 'MNSKTMRPSSNLKLALSELEELVDLGVKFVPRQPSPAMILAGARAGGIDEALTAKIYCAMLEADSLEDPEGTAGIRAN' A
#
# COMPACT_ATOMS: atom_id res chain seq x y z
N MET A 1 -5.25 31.72 -5.92
CA MET A 1 -4.61 30.43 -6.29
C MET A 1 -5.65 29.59 -7.02
N ASN A 2 -5.53 29.40 -8.33
CA ASN A 2 -6.46 28.58 -9.10
C ASN A 2 -6.14 27.09 -8.90
N SER A 3 -6.80 26.43 -7.95
CA SER A 3 -6.82 24.97 -7.91
C SER A 3 -7.69 24.47 -9.07
N LYS A 4 -7.08 24.16 -10.22
CA LYS A 4 -7.73 23.33 -11.24
C LYS A 4 -8.01 21.98 -10.56
N THR A 5 -9.27 21.73 -10.20
CA THR A 5 -9.73 20.41 -9.78
C THR A 5 -9.56 19.48 -10.97
N MET A 6 -8.46 18.73 -10.97
CA MET A 6 -8.21 17.70 -11.97
C MET A 6 -9.23 16.59 -11.77
N ARG A 7 -10.16 16.46 -12.72
CA ARG A 7 -11.06 15.31 -12.74
C ARG A 7 -10.27 14.07 -13.17
N PRO A 8 -10.39 12.95 -12.45
CA PRO A 8 -9.79 11.67 -12.87
C PRO A 8 -10.27 11.28 -14.27
N SER A 9 -9.37 10.76 -15.10
CA SER A 9 -9.74 10.15 -16.39
C SER A 9 -10.62 8.92 -16.18
N SER A 10 -11.35 8.49 -17.21
CA SER A 10 -12.16 7.26 -17.18
C SER A 10 -11.33 6.05 -16.78
N ASN A 11 -10.13 5.92 -17.34
CA ASN A 11 -9.24 4.80 -17.07
C ASN A 11 -8.73 4.82 -15.63
N LEU A 12 -8.45 6.01 -15.08
CA LEU A 12 -8.04 6.13 -13.68
C LEU A 12 -9.20 5.74 -12.74
N LYS A 13 -10.45 6.07 -13.07
CA LYS A 13 -11.61 5.64 -12.28
C LYS A 13 -11.81 4.13 -12.30
N LEU A 14 -11.70 3.50 -13.46
CA LEU A 14 -11.79 2.04 -13.58
C LEU A 14 -10.69 1.35 -12.76
N ALA A 15 -9.44 1.81 -12.90
CA ALA A 15 -8.33 1.27 -12.12
C ALA A 15 -8.53 1.43 -10.60
N LEU A 16 -9.10 2.55 -10.14
CA LEU A 16 -9.43 2.75 -8.73
C LEU A 16 -10.55 1.81 -8.27
N SER A 17 -11.57 1.57 -9.10
CA SER A 17 -12.66 0.62 -8.79
C SER A 17 -12.15 -0.81 -8.64
N GLU A 18 -11.25 -1.26 -9.53
CA GLU A 18 -10.63 -2.59 -9.43
C GLU A 18 -9.81 -2.72 -8.14
N LEU A 19 -9.11 -1.66 -7.72
CA LEU A 19 -8.40 -1.64 -6.45
C LEU A 19 -9.34 -1.71 -5.24
N GLU A 20 -10.51 -1.08 -5.30
CA GLU A 20 -11.54 -1.16 -4.25
C GLU A 20 -12.08 -2.59 -4.09
N GLU A 21 -12.36 -3.29 -5.21
CA GLU A 21 -12.78 -4.70 -5.17
C GLU A 21 -11.74 -5.61 -4.51
N LEU A 22 -10.45 -5.36 -4.76
CA LEU A 22 -9.37 -6.11 -4.11
C LEU A 22 -9.32 -5.85 -2.60
N VAL A 23 -9.60 -4.63 -2.16
CA VAL A 23 -9.71 -4.30 -0.74
C VAL A 23 -10.88 -5.03 -0.09
N ASP A 24 -12.03 -5.12 -0.75
CA ASP A 24 -13.20 -5.87 -0.27
C ASP A 24 -12.93 -7.37 -0.12
N LEU A 25 -12.03 -7.91 -0.95
CA LEU A 25 -11.52 -9.28 -0.85
C LEU A 25 -10.44 -9.45 0.23
N GLY A 26 -10.13 -8.40 0.99
CA GLY A 26 -9.15 -8.41 2.08
C GLY A 26 -7.70 -8.18 1.65
N VAL A 27 -7.46 -7.83 0.38
CA VAL A 27 -6.11 -7.50 -0.10
C VAL A 27 -5.70 -6.14 0.47
N LYS A 28 -4.57 -6.10 1.17
CA LYS A 28 -4.03 -4.87 1.76
C LYS A 28 -2.90 -4.33 0.88
N PHE A 29 -2.97 -3.05 0.53
CA PHE A 29 -1.93 -2.38 -0.24
C PHE A 29 -1.06 -1.53 0.66
N VAL A 30 0.25 -1.74 0.55
CA VAL A 30 1.26 -0.93 1.27
C VAL A 30 2.13 -0.24 0.22
N PRO A 31 2.22 1.10 0.24
CA PRO A 31 3.11 1.79 -0.68
C PRO A 31 4.57 1.45 -0.35
N ARG A 32 5.31 0.90 -1.32
CA ARG A 32 6.75 0.63 -1.17
C ARG A 32 7.56 1.89 -0.85
N GLN A 33 7.15 3.03 -1.41
CA GLN A 33 7.74 4.34 -1.18
C GLN A 33 6.60 5.35 -0.98
N PRO A 34 6.12 5.53 0.26
CA PRO A 34 5.03 6.47 0.53
C PRO A 34 5.48 7.90 0.25
N SER A 35 4.69 8.64 -0.52
CA SER A 35 4.94 10.07 -0.72
C SER A 35 4.59 10.87 0.55
N PRO A 36 5.11 12.10 0.72
CA PRO A 36 4.74 12.95 1.86
C PRO A 36 3.22 13.18 1.99
N ALA A 37 2.50 13.30 0.86
CA ALA A 37 1.05 13.45 0.87
C ALA A 37 0.33 12.21 1.41
N MET A 38 0.86 11.01 1.14
CA MET A 38 0.31 9.75 1.68
C MET A 38 0.57 9.62 3.17
N ILE A 39 1.78 9.98 3.63
CA ILE A 39 2.12 9.99 5.06
C ILE A 39 1.18 10.95 5.81
N LEU A 40 1.00 12.17 5.29
CA LEU A 40 0.08 13.15 5.87
C LEU A 40 -1.37 12.65 5.89
N ALA A 41 -1.83 12.01 4.81
CA ALA A 41 -3.17 11.45 4.74
C ALA A 41 -3.36 10.32 5.76
N GLY A 42 -2.40 9.40 5.87
CA GLY A 42 -2.40 8.32 6.85
C GLY A 42 -2.38 8.84 8.29
N ALA A 43 -1.54 9.82 8.59
CA ALA A 43 -1.47 10.49 9.89
C ALA A 43 -2.82 11.08 10.31
N ARG A 44 -3.47 11.80 9.38
CA ARG A 44 -4.81 12.37 9.59
C ARG A 44 -5.88 11.32 9.80
N ALA A 45 -5.87 10.26 9.00
CA ALA A 45 -6.85 9.18 9.10
C ALA A 45 -6.70 8.38 10.41
N GLY A 46 -5.45 8.13 10.83
CA GLY A 46 -5.15 7.40 12.05
C GLY A 46 -5.19 8.24 13.33
N GLY A 47 -5.27 9.57 13.23
CA GLY A 47 -5.17 10.46 14.39
C GLY A 47 -3.80 10.39 15.09
N ILE A 48 -2.76 10.11 14.32
CA ILE A 48 -1.37 9.92 14.79
C ILE A 48 -0.43 10.89 14.07
N ASP A 49 0.80 11.01 14.57
CA ASP A 49 1.79 11.85 13.90
C ASP A 49 2.37 11.20 12.62
N GLU A 50 2.96 12.05 11.78
CA GLU A 50 3.55 11.65 10.50
C GLU A 50 4.74 10.68 10.68
N ALA A 51 5.54 10.85 11.75
CA ALA A 51 6.69 9.99 11.99
C ALA A 51 6.27 8.56 12.36
N LEU A 52 5.21 8.42 13.17
CA LEU A 52 4.61 7.14 13.51
C LEU A 52 3.96 6.49 12.27
N THR A 53 3.28 7.28 11.45
CA THR A 53 2.70 6.79 10.18
C THR A 53 3.78 6.23 9.25
N ALA A 54 4.91 6.93 9.10
CA ALA A 54 6.02 6.46 8.29
C ALA A 54 6.60 5.13 8.83
N LYS A 55 6.74 5.00 10.16
CA LYS A 55 7.19 3.74 10.79
C LYS A 55 6.22 2.59 10.53
N ILE A 56 4.91 2.86 10.55
CA ILE A 56 3.90 1.84 10.25
C ILE A 56 4.05 1.36 8.81
N TYR A 57 4.21 2.25 7.83
CA TYR A 57 4.45 1.82 6.45
C TYR A 57 5.71 0.96 6.30
N CYS A 58 6.80 1.32 6.98
CA CYS A 58 8.01 0.47 6.99
C CYS A 58 7.75 -0.90 7.61
N ALA A 59 7.10 -0.95 8.78
CA ALA A 59 6.80 -2.20 9.47
C ALA A 59 5.89 -3.13 8.64
N MET A 60 4.93 -2.57 7.90
CA MET A 60 4.08 -3.36 7.01
C MET A 60 4.85 -3.95 5.82
N LEU A 61 5.87 -3.25 5.30
CA LEU A 61 6.75 -3.77 4.24
C LEU A 61 7.70 -4.85 4.79
N GLU A 62 8.18 -4.71 6.02
CA GLU A 62 9.00 -5.74 6.68
C GLU A 62 8.19 -7.01 6.97
N ALA A 63 6.93 -6.88 7.38
CA ALA A 63 6.05 -8.03 7.61
C ALA A 63 5.85 -8.89 6.35
N ASP A 64 5.71 -8.25 5.19
CA ASP A 64 5.62 -8.94 3.88
C ASP A 64 6.91 -9.73 3.56
N SER A 65 8.07 -9.26 4.03
CA SER A 65 9.35 -9.98 3.84
C SER A 65 9.55 -11.19 4.77
N LEU A 66 8.76 -11.30 5.84
CA LEU A 66 8.82 -12.42 6.80
C LEU A 66 7.90 -13.58 6.41
N GLU A 67 6.95 -13.35 5.50
CA GLU A 67 6.06 -14.38 4.94
C GLU A 67 6.67 -15.18 3.79
N ASP A 68 8.00 -15.13 3.62
CA ASP A 68 8.77 -16.01 2.74
C ASP A 68 9.44 -17.20 3.51
N PRO A 69 8.70 -18.15 4.12
CA PRO A 69 9.26 -19.41 4.58
C PRO A 69 8.88 -20.58 3.64
N GLU A 70 8.97 -20.45 2.32
CA GLU A 70 8.97 -21.62 1.42
C GLU A 70 10.13 -21.59 0.41
N GLY A 71 11.26 -22.06 0.89
CA GLY A 71 12.41 -22.44 0.08
C GLY A 71 13.22 -23.59 0.70
N THR A 72 12.58 -24.51 1.44
CA THR A 72 13.25 -25.76 1.89
C THR A 72 12.49 -26.97 1.37
N ALA A 73 13.01 -27.62 0.33
CA ALA A 73 13.26 -29.08 0.28
C ALA A 73 13.38 -29.61 -1.17
N GLY A 74 14.60 -30.05 -1.50
CA GLY A 74 14.89 -31.28 -2.24
C GLY A 74 14.11 -31.62 -3.52
N ILE A 75 14.73 -31.35 -4.67
CA ILE A 75 14.66 -32.27 -5.81
C ILE A 75 16.10 -32.62 -6.22
N ARG A 76 16.69 -33.60 -5.53
CA ARG A 76 17.63 -34.51 -6.19
C ARG A 76 16.77 -35.62 -6.78
N ALA A 77 16.61 -35.61 -8.11
CA ALA A 77 16.08 -36.74 -8.87
C ALA A 77 17.17 -37.20 -9.84
N ASN A 78 17.58 -38.46 -9.66
CA ASN A 78 18.43 -39.35 -10.47
C ASN A 78 19.72 -38.80 -11.10
#